data_AF-A0A2G9RMX5-F1
#
_entry.id   AF-A0A2G9RMX5-F1
#
_cell.length_a   1.000
_cell.length_b   1.000
_cell.length_c   1.000
_cell.angle_alpha   90.00
_cell.angle_beta   90.00
_cell.angle_gamma   90.00
#
_symmetry.space_group_name_H-M   'P 1'
#
loop_
_entity.id
_entity.type
_entity.pdbx_description
1 polymer ?
#
loop_
_entity_poly.entity_id
_entity_poly.type
_entity_poly.pdbx_seq_one_letter_code
_entity_poly.pdbx_strand_id
1 'polypeptide(L)'
;LDFIRAEGFIFSHVADEGIVSACAGDLLRYRRAIGADRIQIFTDIKKKHSSHALTADVSVSETAKAAEFFLSDGLILTGVATGHEADPRELQEVQRSVGIPVLIGSGVTADNVKNYIDASGLIIGSYFKDGGDWRNAVNYDKVESFMEAINKLRS
;
A
#
# COMPACT_ATOMS: atom_id res chain seq x y z
N LEU A 1 -16.07 2.19 -6.32
CA LEU A 1 -15.20 1.00 -6.20
C LEU A 1 -15.35 0.52 -4.77
N ASP A 2 -15.74 -0.74 -4.57
CA ASP A 2 -15.82 -1.33 -3.24
C ASP A 2 -14.61 -2.23 -3.05
N PHE A 3 -13.85 -2.00 -1.97
CA PHE A 3 -12.63 -2.73 -1.71
C PHE A 3 -12.34 -2.87 -0.22
N ILE A 4 -11.50 -3.86 0.11
CA ILE A 4 -10.82 -3.97 1.39
C ILE A 4 -9.32 -3.79 1.20
N ARG A 5 -8.66 -3.29 2.24
CA ARG A 5 -7.20 -3.36 2.38
C ARG A 5 -6.86 -4.51 3.31
N ALA A 6 -6.03 -5.43 2.86
CA ALA A 6 -5.62 -6.60 3.63
C ALA A 6 -4.11 -6.57 3.92
N GLU A 7 -3.77 -6.68 5.20
CA GLU A 7 -2.42 -6.97 5.67
C GLU A 7 -2.22 -8.49 5.81
N GLY A 8 -0.99 -8.97 5.65
CA GLY A 8 -0.69 -10.39 5.85
C GLY A 8 -1.41 -11.27 4.84
N PHE A 9 -1.59 -10.78 3.61
CA PHE A 9 -2.24 -11.56 2.56
C PHE A 9 -1.32 -12.69 2.08
N ILE A 10 -0.04 -12.36 1.86
CA ILE A 10 1.02 -13.30 1.49
C ILE A 10 2.21 -13.16 2.44
N PHE A 11 2.89 -14.28 2.64
CA PHE A 11 3.97 -14.48 3.61
C PHE A 11 3.58 -14.14 5.06
N SER A 12 4.34 -14.73 5.99
CA SER A 12 4.21 -14.40 7.40
C SER A 12 5.26 -13.37 7.80
N HIS A 13 4.88 -12.43 8.65
CA HIS A 13 5.77 -11.40 9.20
C HIS A 13 5.49 -11.20 10.68
N VAL A 14 6.40 -10.54 11.39
CA VAL A 14 6.17 -10.15 12.79
C VAL A 14 5.77 -8.69 12.83
N ALA A 15 4.53 -8.41 13.23
CA ALA A 15 4.01 -7.06 13.44
C ALA A 15 3.97 -6.71 14.94
N ASP A 16 3.44 -5.54 15.27
CA ASP A 16 3.25 -5.09 16.67
C ASP A 16 2.34 -6.05 17.46
N GLU A 17 1.48 -6.79 16.76
CA GLU A 17 0.57 -7.80 17.29
C GLU A 17 1.17 -9.21 17.40
N GLY A 18 2.44 -9.39 16.98
CA GLY A 18 3.13 -10.68 16.96
C GLY A 18 3.22 -11.30 15.56
N ILE A 19 3.29 -12.64 15.49
CA ILE A 19 3.40 -13.35 14.21
C ILE A 19 2.05 -13.28 13.47
N VAL A 20 2.04 -12.61 12.34
CA VAL A 20 0.92 -12.58 11.39
C VAL A 20 1.12 -13.67 10.37
N SER A 21 0.14 -14.56 10.22
CA SER A 21 0.18 -15.63 9.22
C SER A 21 -0.52 -15.20 7.93
N ALA A 22 0.02 -15.62 6.78
CA ALA A 22 -0.59 -15.36 5.48
C ALA A 22 -2.05 -15.86 5.41
N CYS A 23 -2.97 -15.03 4.94
CA CYS A 23 -4.41 -15.31 4.98
C CYS A 23 -5.10 -15.37 3.60
N ALA A 24 -4.37 -15.30 2.48
CA ALA A 24 -4.97 -15.24 1.13
C ALA A 24 -6.03 -16.33 0.89
N GLY A 25 -5.73 -17.59 1.22
CA GLY A 25 -6.65 -18.71 1.00
C GLY A 25 -7.96 -18.57 1.77
N ASP A 26 -7.89 -18.23 3.05
CA ASP A 26 -9.07 -18.09 3.91
C ASP A 26 -9.89 -16.86 3.53
N LEU A 27 -9.23 -15.74 3.25
CA LEU A 27 -9.89 -14.50 2.83
C LEU A 27 -10.64 -14.68 1.50
N LEU A 28 -10.02 -15.32 0.50
CA LEU A 28 -10.65 -15.55 -0.80
C LEU A 28 -11.83 -16.51 -0.72
N ARG A 29 -11.71 -17.59 0.06
CA ARG A 29 -12.82 -18.52 0.30
C ARG A 29 -13.98 -17.83 1.01
N TYR A 30 -13.67 -16.99 2.01
CA TYR A 30 -14.70 -16.23 2.72
C TYR A 30 -15.39 -15.22 1.79
N ARG A 31 -14.63 -14.44 1.00
CA ARG A 31 -15.17 -13.52 -0.02
C ARG A 31 -16.16 -14.23 -0.95
N ARG A 32 -15.81 -15.43 -1.42
CA ARG A 32 -16.67 -16.26 -2.27
C ARG A 32 -17.92 -16.76 -1.53
N ALA A 33 -17.75 -17.24 -0.30
CA ALA A 33 -18.84 -17.83 0.50
C ALA A 33 -19.98 -16.83 0.78
N ILE A 34 -19.66 -15.54 0.91
CA ILE A 34 -20.65 -14.49 1.15
C ILE A 34 -21.13 -13.79 -0.14
N GLY A 35 -20.73 -14.27 -1.33
CA GLY A 35 -21.10 -13.67 -2.62
C GLY A 35 -20.51 -12.27 -2.85
N ALA A 36 -19.34 -12.00 -2.29
CA ALA A 36 -18.65 -10.71 -2.34
C ALA A 36 -17.54 -10.65 -3.40
N ASP A 37 -17.63 -11.44 -4.48
CA ASP A 37 -16.61 -11.47 -5.55
C ASP A 37 -16.35 -10.09 -6.19
N ARG A 38 -17.30 -9.16 -6.09
CA ARG A 38 -17.17 -7.76 -6.55
C ARG A 38 -16.25 -6.89 -5.67
N ILE A 39 -15.98 -7.31 -4.44
CA ILE A 39 -15.15 -6.55 -3.49
C ILE A 39 -13.69 -6.83 -3.80
N GLN A 40 -12.98 -5.79 -4.22
CA GLN A 40 -11.55 -5.88 -4.52
C GLN A 40 -10.72 -6.02 -3.24
N ILE A 41 -9.60 -6.74 -3.32
CA ILE A 41 -8.66 -6.94 -2.23
C ILE A 41 -7.34 -6.26 -2.62
N PHE A 42 -7.06 -5.11 -2.00
CA PHE A 42 -5.77 -4.45 -2.11
C PHE A 42 -4.87 -4.89 -0.96
N THR A 43 -3.65 -5.34 -1.27
CA THR A 43 -2.81 -6.02 -0.28
C THR A 43 -1.54 -5.25 -0.01
N ASP A 44 -1.22 -5.06 1.26
CA ASP A 44 0.07 -4.52 1.67
C ASP A 44 1.18 -5.52 1.37
N ILE A 45 2.26 -5.05 0.73
CA ILE A 45 3.50 -5.80 0.54
C ILE A 45 4.63 -5.14 1.33
N LYS A 46 5.45 -5.96 2.01
CA LYS A 46 6.50 -5.50 2.93
C LYS A 46 6.03 -4.37 3.86
N LYS A 47 4.91 -4.63 4.54
CA LYS A 47 4.19 -3.66 5.35
C LYS A 47 5.08 -2.97 6.40
N LYS A 48 4.86 -1.67 6.57
CA LYS A 48 5.45 -0.79 7.60
C LYS A 48 5.16 -1.26 9.03
N HIS A 49 6.06 -1.04 9.99
CA HIS A 49 5.89 -1.58 11.38
C HIS A 49 5.77 -3.10 11.40
N SER A 50 6.53 -3.77 10.54
CA SER A 50 6.64 -5.22 10.56
C SER A 50 8.05 -5.65 10.21
N SER A 51 8.51 -6.69 10.90
CA SER A 51 9.76 -7.38 10.61
C SER A 51 9.50 -8.48 9.60
N HIS A 52 10.22 -8.38 8.47
CA HIS A 52 10.22 -9.35 7.38
C HIS A 52 11.46 -10.25 7.46
N ALA A 53 12.02 -10.47 8.66
CA ALA A 53 13.26 -11.23 8.83
C ALA A 53 13.16 -12.70 8.36
N LEU A 54 11.98 -13.32 8.52
CA LEU A 54 11.72 -14.69 8.06
C LEU A 54 11.69 -14.82 6.53
N THR A 55 11.46 -13.71 5.83
CA THR A 55 11.35 -13.62 4.37
C THR A 55 12.34 -12.59 3.82
N ALA A 56 13.46 -12.37 4.52
CA ALA A 56 14.44 -11.35 4.16
C ALA A 56 15.16 -11.66 2.84
N ASP A 57 15.18 -12.93 2.44
CA ASP A 57 15.67 -13.43 1.16
C ASP A 57 14.69 -13.18 -0.01
N VAL A 58 13.43 -12.84 0.29
CA VAL A 58 12.41 -12.52 -0.72
C VAL A 58 12.45 -11.02 -1.04
N SER A 59 12.70 -10.68 -2.30
CA SER A 59 12.69 -9.28 -2.76
C SER A 59 11.27 -8.69 -2.73
N VAL A 60 11.16 -7.36 -2.87
CA VAL A 60 9.85 -6.70 -2.98
C VAL A 60 9.11 -7.10 -4.26
N SER A 61 9.83 -7.31 -5.37
CA SER A 61 9.26 -7.82 -6.62
C SER A 61 8.75 -9.25 -6.52
N GLU A 62 9.49 -10.17 -5.89
CA GLU A 62 9.00 -11.53 -5.68
C GLU A 62 7.81 -11.57 -4.71
N THR A 63 7.81 -10.67 -3.71
CA THR A 63 6.66 -10.45 -2.83
C THR A 63 5.42 -9.99 -3.62
N ALA A 64 5.61 -9.06 -4.56
CA ALA A 64 4.55 -8.57 -5.44
C ALA A 64 3.99 -9.64 -6.38
N LYS A 65 4.88 -10.41 -7.04
CA LYS A 65 4.48 -11.54 -7.90
C LYS A 65 3.70 -12.59 -7.12
N ALA A 66 4.12 -12.89 -5.88
CA ALA A 66 3.39 -13.80 -5.01
C ALA A 66 1.98 -13.26 -4.70
N ALA A 67 1.84 -11.97 -4.35
CA ALA A 67 0.54 -11.36 -4.11
C ALA A 67 -0.39 -11.45 -5.33
N GLU A 68 0.12 -11.14 -6.54
CA GLU A 68 -0.63 -11.29 -7.78
C GLU A 68 -1.02 -12.74 -8.07
N PHE A 69 -0.08 -13.69 -7.92
CA PHE A 69 -0.35 -15.12 -8.07
C PHE A 69 -1.44 -15.62 -7.12
N PHE A 70 -1.48 -15.08 -5.90
CA PHE A 70 -2.52 -15.35 -4.91
C PHE A 70 -3.78 -14.49 -5.07
N LEU A 71 -4.01 -13.91 -6.26
CA LEU A 71 -5.25 -13.22 -6.64
C LEU A 71 -5.52 -11.93 -5.85
N SER A 72 -4.46 -11.18 -5.51
CA SER A 72 -4.60 -9.78 -5.12
C SER A 72 -5.12 -8.95 -6.29
N ASP A 73 -6.07 -8.04 -6.04
CA ASP A 73 -6.63 -7.15 -7.06
C ASP A 73 -5.77 -5.88 -7.25
N GLY A 74 -4.87 -5.59 -6.30
CA GLY A 74 -3.94 -4.47 -6.35
C GLY A 74 -2.97 -4.47 -5.18
N LEU A 75 -1.82 -3.84 -5.35
CA LEU A 75 -0.74 -3.82 -4.36
C LEU A 75 -0.64 -2.46 -3.70
N ILE A 76 -0.32 -2.46 -2.40
CA ILE A 76 0.02 -1.26 -1.66
C ILE A 76 1.46 -1.38 -1.19
N LEU A 77 2.33 -0.54 -1.75
CA LEU A 77 3.72 -0.42 -1.33
C LEU A 77 3.82 0.60 -0.20
N THR A 78 4.50 0.23 0.89
CA THR A 78 4.73 1.11 2.04
C THR A 78 6.21 1.20 2.37
N GLY A 79 6.66 2.36 2.84
CA GLY A 79 7.96 2.54 3.49
C GLY A 79 7.98 1.88 4.87
N VAL A 80 9.14 1.89 5.53
CA VAL A 80 9.38 1.07 6.73
C VAL A 80 8.56 1.46 7.97
N ALA A 81 8.10 2.72 8.06
CA ALA A 81 7.35 3.25 9.20
C ALA A 81 6.44 4.41 8.79
N THR A 82 5.51 4.82 9.69
CA THR A 82 4.67 6.02 9.48
C THR A 82 5.55 7.26 9.27
N GLY A 83 5.19 8.08 8.28
CA GLY A 83 5.94 9.29 7.92
C GLY A 83 7.20 9.04 7.08
N HIS A 84 7.60 7.77 6.89
CA HIS A 84 8.67 7.40 5.97
C HIS A 84 8.09 7.08 4.60
N GLU A 85 8.72 7.61 3.56
CA GLU A 85 8.30 7.41 2.19
C GLU A 85 8.68 5.99 1.70
N ALA A 86 7.91 5.46 0.75
CA ALA A 86 8.29 4.23 0.06
C ALA A 86 9.47 4.54 -0.88
N ASP A 87 10.39 3.59 -1.12
CA ASP A 87 11.46 3.84 -2.07
C ASP A 87 10.89 3.95 -3.50
N PRO A 88 11.05 5.07 -4.22
CA PRO A 88 10.56 5.20 -5.60
C PRO A 88 11.12 4.14 -6.56
N ARG A 89 12.29 3.58 -6.25
CA ARG A 89 12.90 2.50 -7.04
C ARG A 89 12.14 1.19 -6.86
N GLU A 90 11.65 0.91 -5.65
CA GLU A 90 10.80 -0.26 -5.39
C GLU A 90 9.47 -0.15 -6.11
N LEU A 91 8.88 1.05 -6.23
CA LEU A 91 7.68 1.26 -7.04
C LEU A 91 7.90 0.79 -8.49
N GLN A 92 9.00 1.25 -9.11
CA GLN A 92 9.34 0.87 -10.48
C GLN A 92 9.64 -0.63 -10.61
N GLU A 93 10.32 -1.22 -9.63
CA GLU A 93 10.60 -2.66 -9.59
C GLU A 93 9.31 -3.48 -9.53
N VAL A 94 8.40 -3.11 -8.63
CA VAL A 94 7.10 -3.78 -8.42
C VAL A 94 6.24 -3.64 -9.66
N GLN A 95 6.09 -2.44 -10.21
CA GLN A 95 5.28 -2.20 -11.41
C GLN A 95 5.75 -2.98 -12.64
N ARG A 96 7.05 -3.24 -12.75
CA ARG A 96 7.60 -4.09 -13.83
C ARG A 96 7.39 -5.59 -13.59
N SER A 97 7.12 -5.98 -12.35
CA SER A 97 7.00 -7.39 -11.97
C SER A 97 5.57 -7.94 -12.04
N VAL A 98 4.54 -7.09 -12.04
CA VAL A 98 3.13 -7.49 -11.98
C VAL A 98 2.26 -6.75 -13.00
N GLY A 99 1.10 -7.32 -13.34
CA GLY A 99 0.09 -6.73 -14.21
C GLY A 99 -1.05 -6.00 -13.48
N ILE A 100 -1.08 -6.04 -12.15
CA ILE A 100 -2.12 -5.41 -11.30
C ILE A 100 -1.72 -4.00 -10.82
N PRO A 101 -2.69 -3.12 -10.49
CA PRO A 101 -2.41 -1.75 -10.05
C PRO A 101 -1.56 -1.69 -8.78
N VAL A 102 -0.63 -0.72 -8.73
CA VAL A 102 0.30 -0.53 -7.60
C VAL A 102 0.09 0.86 -7.01
N LEU A 103 -0.26 0.91 -5.74
CA LEU A 103 -0.53 2.12 -4.97
C LEU A 103 0.59 2.38 -3.96
N ILE A 104 0.78 3.65 -3.59
CA ILE A 104 1.68 4.03 -2.49
C ILE A 104 0.87 4.29 -1.21
N GLY A 105 1.25 3.63 -0.13
CA GLY A 105 0.54 3.62 1.15
C GLY A 105 1.16 4.46 2.28
N SER A 106 2.24 5.19 2.03
CA SER A 106 2.98 5.88 3.09
C SER A 106 3.85 7.04 2.61
N GLY A 107 3.95 8.08 3.44
CA GLY A 107 5.00 9.09 3.37
C GLY A 107 4.94 10.03 2.16
N VAL A 108 3.85 10.02 1.40
CA VAL A 108 3.66 10.96 0.28
C VAL A 108 3.21 12.32 0.79
N THR A 109 3.85 13.37 0.30
CA THR A 109 3.63 14.79 0.59
C THR A 109 3.65 15.58 -0.72
N ALA A 110 3.27 16.87 -0.71
CA ALA A 110 3.35 17.71 -1.91
C ALA A 110 4.78 17.85 -2.45
N ASP A 111 5.80 17.71 -1.59
CA ASP A 111 7.21 17.91 -1.97
C ASP A 111 7.81 16.71 -2.71
N ASN A 112 7.35 15.49 -2.39
CA ASN A 112 7.90 14.25 -2.94
C ASN A 112 6.96 13.53 -3.93
N VAL A 113 5.72 13.99 -4.11
CA VAL A 113 4.71 13.30 -4.92
C VAL A 113 5.13 13.05 -6.38
N LYS A 114 6.00 13.90 -6.93
CA LYS A 114 6.60 13.71 -8.26
C LYS A 114 7.33 12.36 -8.42
N ASN A 115 7.84 11.80 -7.33
CA ASN A 115 8.55 10.52 -7.34
C ASN A 115 7.59 9.32 -7.48
N TYR A 116 6.27 9.54 -7.31
CA TYR A 116 5.25 8.49 -7.29
C TYR A 116 4.17 8.73 -8.34
N ILE A 117 4.41 9.59 -9.34
CA ILE A 117 3.41 9.98 -10.35
C ILE A 117 2.92 8.80 -11.19
N ASP A 118 3.79 7.78 -11.37
CA ASP A 118 3.48 6.56 -12.12
C ASP A 118 2.62 5.57 -11.30
N ALA A 119 2.45 5.77 -10.00
CA ALA A 119 1.62 4.91 -9.18
C ALA A 119 0.14 5.00 -9.60
N SER A 120 -0.58 3.87 -9.53
CA SER A 120 -2.01 3.81 -9.86
C SER A 120 -2.89 4.58 -8.86
N GLY A 121 -2.36 4.86 -7.67
CA GLY A 121 -3.05 5.63 -6.63
C GLY A 121 -2.17 5.91 -5.42
N LEU A 122 -2.58 6.89 -4.61
CA LEU A 122 -1.86 7.33 -3.42
C LEU A 122 -2.82 7.30 -2.22
N ILE A 123 -2.39 6.67 -1.12
CA ILE A 123 -3.13 6.64 0.15
C ILE A 123 -2.40 7.55 1.14
N ILE A 124 -3.00 8.70 1.42
CA ILE A 124 -2.38 9.76 2.21
C ILE A 124 -3.13 9.93 3.52
N GLY A 125 -2.41 9.74 4.63
CA GLY A 125 -2.95 9.81 5.99
C GLY A 125 -2.48 11.07 6.71
N SER A 126 -1.45 10.93 7.53
CA SER A 126 -0.94 11.97 8.44
C SER A 126 -0.65 13.31 7.79
N TYR A 127 -0.16 13.34 6.54
CA TYR A 127 0.13 14.59 5.83
C TYR A 127 -1.11 15.50 5.72
N PHE A 128 -2.28 14.92 5.45
CA PHE A 128 -3.55 15.66 5.37
C PHE A 128 -4.14 16.02 6.73
N LYS A 129 -3.54 15.56 7.83
CA LYS A 129 -4.02 15.91 9.17
C LYS A 129 -3.39 17.20 9.67
N ASP A 130 -4.14 17.91 10.51
CA ASP A 130 -3.59 19.08 11.18
C ASP A 130 -2.39 18.71 12.07
N GLY A 131 -1.32 19.51 11.98
CA GLY A 131 -0.04 19.20 12.66
C GLY A 131 0.65 17.90 12.24
N GLY A 132 0.15 17.16 11.23
CA GLY A 132 0.72 15.87 10.84
C GLY A 132 0.36 14.69 11.77
N ASP A 133 -0.54 14.90 12.74
CA ASP A 133 -0.96 13.87 13.69
C ASP A 133 -2.17 13.10 13.18
N TRP A 134 -2.06 11.78 13.06
CA TRP A 134 -3.12 10.92 12.54
C TRP A 134 -4.44 11.02 13.31
N ARG A 135 -4.39 11.46 14.58
CA ARG A 135 -5.55 11.66 15.46
C ARG A 135 -6.36 12.92 15.15
N ASN A 136 -5.75 13.89 14.47
CA ASN A 136 -6.37 15.18 14.23
C ASN A 136 -7.36 15.15 13.05
N ALA A 137 -8.13 16.23 12.92
CA ALA A 137 -8.99 16.45 11.77
C ALA A 137 -8.16 16.60 10.48
N VAL A 138 -8.81 16.35 9.34
CA VAL A 138 -8.22 16.66 8.04
C VAL A 138 -8.15 18.19 7.90
N ASN A 139 -7.00 18.70 7.49
CA ASN A 139 -6.78 20.10 7.17
C ASN A 139 -7.03 20.31 5.67
N TYR A 140 -8.06 21.08 5.34
CA TYR A 140 -8.50 21.32 3.96
C TYR A 140 -7.42 22.00 3.11
N ASP A 141 -6.75 23.02 3.65
CA ASP A 141 -5.72 23.79 2.92
C ASP A 141 -4.54 22.89 2.49
N LYS A 142 -4.20 21.89 3.30
CA LYS A 142 -3.17 20.88 2.95
C LYS A 142 -3.62 19.97 1.81
N VAL A 143 -4.89 19.57 1.81
CA VAL A 143 -5.45 18.74 0.72
C VAL A 143 -5.47 19.55 -0.57
N GLU A 144 -5.92 20.80 -0.52
CA GLU A 144 -5.97 21.71 -1.68
C GLU A 144 -4.58 21.93 -2.27
N SER A 145 -3.60 22.32 -1.43
CA SER A 145 -2.21 22.52 -1.85
C SER A 145 -1.60 21.26 -2.48
N PHE A 146 -1.92 20.09 -1.95
CA PHE A 146 -1.47 18.82 -2.51
C PHE A 146 -2.06 18.54 -3.89
N MET A 147 -3.36 18.79 -4.05
CA MET A 147 -4.05 18.57 -5.32
C MET A 147 -3.57 19.56 -6.39
N GLU A 148 -3.24 20.79 -6.03
CA GLU A 148 -2.58 21.72 -6.95
C GLU A 148 -1.23 21.20 -7.44
N ALA A 149 -0.41 20.62 -6.55
CA ALA A 149 0.87 20.01 -6.92
C ALA A 149 0.67 18.83 -7.88
N ILE A 150 -0.31 17.95 -7.61
CA ILE A 150 -0.69 16.85 -8.52
C ILE A 150 -1.12 17.38 -9.89
N ASN A 151 -1.97 18.39 -9.93
CA ASN A 151 -2.50 18.92 -11.19
C ASN A 151 -1.39 19.51 -12.07
N LYS A 152 -0.39 20.18 -11.47
CA LYS A 152 0.81 20.69 -12.16
C LYS A 152 1.71 19.59 -12.72
N LEU A 153 1.71 18.40 -12.13
CA LEU A 153 2.49 17.26 -12.61
C LEU A 153 1.78 16.46 -13.71
N ARG A 154 0.47 16.63 -13.84
CA ARG A 154 -0.37 15.94 -14.84
C ARG A 154 -0.70 16.79 -16.07
N SER A 155 -0.35 18.08 -16.04
CA SER A 155 -0.45 19.02 -17.16
C SER A 155 0.76 18.92 -18.08
#